data_AF-A0A6B3F0K1-F1
#
_entry.id   AF-A0A6B3F0K1-F1
#
_cell.length_a   1.000
_cell.length_b   1.000
_cell.length_c   1.000
_cell.angle_alpha   90.00
_cell.angle_beta   90.00
_cell.angle_gamma   90.00
#
_symmetry.space_group_name_H-M   'P 1'
#
loop_
_entity.id
_entity.type
_entity.pdbx_description
1 polymer ?
#
loop_
_entity_poly.entity_id
_entity_poly.type
_entity_poly.pdbx_seq_one_letter_code
_entity_poly.pdbx_strand_id
1 'polypeptide(L)' 'RFVPADDGSWVGLDGYYAGEVLSVVRGPEGEVSHLDLGSFVFTREPYAEGGPTPGGVVAEGWRGLPG' A
#
# COMPACT_ATOMS: atom_id res chain seq x y z
N ARG A 1 -0.54 4.39 16.59
CA ARG A 1 -2.01 4.31 16.79
C ARG A 1 -2.71 4.98 15.60
N PHE A 2 -3.97 4.63 15.33
CA PHE A 2 -4.72 5.18 14.18
C PHE A 2 -6.13 5.60 14.62
N VAL A 3 -6.69 6.62 13.98
CA VAL A 3 -8.08 7.05 14.14
C VAL A 3 -8.82 6.97 12.80
N PRO A 4 -10.08 6.51 12.77
CA PRO A 4 -10.86 6.47 11.53
C PRO A 4 -11.16 7.89 11.04
N ALA A 5 -11.14 8.05 9.71
CA ALA A 5 -11.66 9.21 9.00
C ALA A 5 -13.05 8.92 8.42
N ASP A 6 -13.76 9.96 8.01
CA ASP A 6 -15.14 9.86 7.50
C ASP A 6 -15.25 9.11 6.15
N ASP A 7 -14.14 9.04 5.40
CA ASP A 7 -14.06 8.38 4.09
C ASP A 7 -13.72 6.88 4.17
N GLY A 8 -13.62 6.33 5.38
CA GLY A 8 -13.27 4.93 5.61
C GLY A 8 -11.77 4.63 5.61
N SER A 9 -10.92 5.66 5.49
CA SER A 9 -9.48 5.56 5.78
C SER A 9 -9.20 5.73 7.27
N TRP A 10 -7.93 5.62 7.67
CA TRP A 10 -7.48 5.97 9.02
C TRP A 10 -6.24 6.86 8.97
N VAL A 11 -6.07 7.71 9.97
CA VAL A 11 -4.90 8.60 10.10
C VAL A 11 -4.03 8.15 11.27
N GLY A 12 -2.73 8.03 11.03
CA GLY A 12 -1.74 7.69 12.05
C GLY A 12 -1.51 8.84 13.03
N LEU A 13 -1.52 8.54 14.32
CA LEU A 13 -1.43 9.57 15.37
C LEU A 13 -0.01 9.82 15.89
N ASP A 14 0.89 8.84 15.76
CA ASP A 14 2.17 8.84 16.43
C ASP A 14 3.20 7.92 15.78
N GLY A 15 4.46 8.12 16.18
CA GLY A 15 5.59 7.30 15.75
C GLY A 15 5.88 7.47 14.26
N TYR A 16 6.36 6.40 13.65
CA TYR A 16 6.81 6.38 12.26
C TYR A 16 5.68 6.68 11.25
N TYR A 17 4.43 6.44 11.62
CA TYR A 17 3.27 6.65 10.75
C TYR A 17 2.45 7.90 11.12
N ALA A 18 3.00 8.80 11.94
CA ALA A 18 2.28 10.00 12.35
C ALA A 18 1.91 10.88 11.13
N GLY A 19 0.61 11.16 10.96
CA GLY A 19 0.08 11.93 9.84
C GLY A 19 -0.18 11.13 8.56
N GLU A 20 0.31 9.89 8.47
CA GLU A 20 0.11 9.04 7.30
C GLU A 20 -1.32 8.50 7.23
N VAL A 21 -1.82 8.35 6.00
CA VAL A 21 -3.14 7.78 5.72
C VAL A 21 -3.00 6.28 5.45
N LEU A 22 -3.76 5.48 6.21
CA LEU A 22 -3.95 4.06 5.99
C LEU A 22 -5.22 3.84 5.18
N SER A 23 -5.10 3.17 4.04
CA SER A 23 -6.22 2.85 3.14
C SER A 23 -6.48 1.35 3.07
N VAL A 24 -7.75 0.94 3.11
CA VAL A 24 -8.16 -0.43 2.80
C VAL A 24 -8.45 -0.53 1.31
N VAL A 25 -7.58 -1.21 0.57
CA VAL A 25 -7.76 -1.43 -0.86
C VAL A 25 -8.59 -2.71 -1.07
N ARG A 26 -9.63 -2.61 -1.88
CA ARG A 26 -10.56 -3.70 -2.17
C ARG A 26 -10.40 -4.19 -3.60
N GLY A 27 -10.54 -5.50 -3.78
CA GLY A 27 -10.57 -6.15 -5.07
C GLY A 27 -11.91 -5.95 -5.80
N PRO A 28 -12.03 -6.49 -7.02
CA PRO A 28 -13.21 -6.30 -7.87
C PRO A 28 -14.49 -6.91 -7.27
N GLU A 29 -14.37 -7.89 -6.38
CA GLU A 29 -15.50 -8.53 -5.70
C GLU A 29 -15.77 -7.91 -4.30
N GLY A 30 -15.07 -6.82 -3.96
CA GLY A 30 -15.23 -6.06 -2.72
C GLY A 30 -14.49 -6.63 -1.51
N GLU A 31 -13.80 -7.76 -1.68
CA GLU A 31 -12.89 -8.35 -0.71
C GLU A 31 -11.71 -7.42 -0.43
N VAL A 32 -11.16 -7.48 0.79
CA VAL A 32 -9.98 -6.68 1.13
C VAL A 32 -8.75 -7.32 0.50
N SER A 33 -8.14 -6.62 -0.45
CA SER A 33 -6.90 -7.04 -1.12
C SER A 33 -5.68 -6.78 -0.23
N HIS A 34 -5.46 -5.52 0.18
CA HIS A 34 -4.31 -5.12 0.99
C HIS A 34 -4.59 -3.83 1.75
N LEU A 35 -3.69 -3.51 2.68
CA LEU A 35 -3.63 -2.20 3.31
C LEU A 35 -2.47 -1.41 2.71
N ASP A 36 -2.75 -0.18 2.29
CA ASP A 36 -1.76 0.75 1.79
C ASP A 36 -1.48 1.83 2.85
N LEU A 37 -0.20 2.03 3.18
CA LEU A 37 0.26 2.99 4.18
C LEU A 37 1.59 3.61 3.77
N GLY A 38 1.52 4.73 3.07
CA GLY A 38 2.71 5.45 2.60
C GLY A 38 3.59 4.58 1.72
N SER A 39 4.76 4.17 2.22
CA SER A 39 5.69 3.29 1.50
C SER A 39 5.48 1.79 1.74
N PHE A 40 4.46 1.40 2.53
CA PHE A 40 4.24 0.02 2.95
C PHE A 40 2.93 -0.51 2.38
N VAL A 41 2.99 -1.74 1.87
CA VAL A 41 1.82 -2.53 1.47
C VAL A 41 1.75 -3.75 2.36
N PHE A 42 0.68 -3.90 3.13
CA PHE A 42 0.44 -5.07 3.98
C PHE A 42 -0.56 -6.01 3.32
N THR A 43 -0.10 -7.20 2.94
CA THR A 43 -0.91 -8.26 2.36
C THR A 43 -1.16 -9.37 3.39
N ARG A 44 -2.26 -10.12 3.25
CA ARG A 44 -2.54 -11.29 4.12
C ARG A 44 -1.73 -12.51 3.74
N GLU A 45 -1.42 -12.64 2.45
CA GLU A 45 -0.61 -13.70 1.88
C GLU A 45 0.68 -13.07 1.33
N PRO A 46 1.81 -13.81 1.31
CA PRO A 46 3.00 -13.39 0.56
C PRO A 46 2.58 -12.99 -0.87
N TYR A 47 3.28 -12.02 -1.47
CA TYR A 47 2.93 -11.45 -2.78
C TYR A 47 2.41 -12.51 -3.75
N ALA A 48 1.11 -12.46 -4.05
CA ALA A 48 0.52 -13.34 -5.05
C ALA A 48 1.21 -13.08 -6.40
N GLU A 49 1.31 -14.09 -7.26
CA GLU A 49 1.76 -13.86 -8.63
C GLU A 49 0.81 -12.85 -9.30
N GLY A 50 1.31 -11.63 -9.56
CA GLY A 50 0.53 -10.51 -10.11
C GLY A 50 -0.09 -9.55 -9.07
N GLY A 51 0.16 -9.76 -7.77
CA GLY A 51 -0.22 -8.79 -6.73
C GLY A 51 0.58 -7.48 -6.84
N PRO A 52 0.13 -6.40 -6.15
CA PRO A 52 0.83 -5.12 -6.18
C PRO A 52 2.24 -5.26 -5.59
N THR A 53 3.26 -5.10 -6.43
CA THR A 53 4.65 -5.01 -5.98
C THR A 53 4.99 -3.55 -5.65
N PRO A 54 5.40 -3.24 -4.41
CA PRO A 54 5.84 -1.90 -4.04
C PRO A 54 6.98 -1.42 -4.94
N GLY A 55 6.87 -0.19 -5.44
CA GLY A 55 7.89 0.44 -6.29
C GLY A 55 7.72 0.23 -7.80
N GLY A 56 6.70 -0.52 -8.25
CA GLY A 56 6.36 -0.68 -9.66
C GLY A 56 7.49 -1.31 -10.47
N VAL A 57 7.52 -2.64 -10.56
CA VAL A 57 8.45 -3.32 -11.47
C VAL A 57 7.96 -3.14 -12.89
N VAL A 58 8.66 -2.30 -13.66
CA VAL A 58 8.54 -2.33 -15.13
C VAL A 58 9.06 -3.68 -15.63
N ALA A 59 8.37 -4.30 -16.60
CA ALA A 59 8.73 -5.60 -17.13
C ALA A 59 10.15 -5.62 -17.72
N GLU A 60 10.61 -4.47 -18.22
CA GLU A 60 11.93 -4.29 -18.81
C GLU A 60 13.05 -4.07 -17.78
N GLY A 61 12.71 -4.05 -16.48
CA GLY A 61 13.65 -3.81 -15.40
C GLY A 61 14.20 -2.38 -15.33
N TRP A 62 15.00 -2.11 -14.29
CA TRP A 62 15.67 -0.81 -14.11
C TRP A 62 16.71 -0.58 -15.22
N ARG A 63 16.60 0.54 -15.96
CA ARG A 63 17.51 0.84 -17.09
C ARG A 63 18.65 1.81 -16.78
N GLY A 64 18.81 2.24 -15.54
CA GLY A 64 19.80 3.26 -15.16
C GLY A 64 19.56 4.62 -15.83
N LEU A 65 20.33 5.62 -15.43
CA LEU A 65 20.41 6.89 -16.16
C LEU A 65 21.49 6.75 -17.25
N PRO A 66 21.30 7.31 -18.46
CA PRO A 66 22.36 7.33 -19.46
C PRO A 66 23.57 8.11 -18.91
N GLY A 67 24.76 7.52 -19.04
CA GLY A 67 26.04 8.15 -18.71
C GLY A 67 26.55 9.10 -19.79
#